data_AF-A0A6S6U7M1-F1
#
_entry.id   AF-A0A6S6U7M1-F1
#
_cell.length_a   1.000
_cell.length_b   1.000
_cell.length_c   1.000
_cell.angle_alpha   90.00
_cell.angle_beta   90.00
_cell.angle_gamma   90.00
#
_symmetry.space_group_name_H-M   'P 1'
#
loop_
_entity.id
_entity.type
_entity.pdbx_description
1 polymer ?
#
loop_
_entity_poly.entity_id
_entity_poly.type
_entity_poly.pdbx_seq_one_letter_code
_entity_poly.pdbx_strand_id
1 'polypeptide(L)' 'MAMKINNKKKSFFVVIDGSEEVLYLKCLDLDEAEDEVKRFLKVDALNDSIEIIY' A
#
# COMPACT_ATOMS: atom_id res chain seq x y z
N MET A 1 -28.55 7.88 5.77
CA MET A 1 -27.97 6.53 5.65
C MET A 1 -26.51 6.64 6.05
N ALA A 2 -26.15 6.28 7.29
CA ALA A 2 -24.75 6.24 7.68
C ALA A 2 -24.12 4.99 7.06
N MET A 3 -23.27 5.17 6.05
CA MET A 3 -22.42 4.09 5.55
C MET A 3 -21.61 3.56 6.73
N LYS A 4 -21.85 2.31 7.14
CA LYS A 4 -20.95 1.58 8.03
C LYS A 4 -19.63 1.48 7.30
N ILE A 5 -18.69 2.37 7.62
CA ILE A 5 -17.29 2.22 7.22
C ILE A 5 -16.84 0.93 7.91
N ASN A 6 -16.79 -0.15 7.15
CA ASN A 6 -16.26 -1.41 7.61
C ASN A 6 -14.75 -1.18 7.73
N ASN A 7 -14.32 -0.63 8.86
CA ASN A 7 -12.95 -0.17 9.13
C ASN A 7 -12.00 -1.36 9.38
N LYS A 8 -12.17 -2.45 8.63
CA LYS A 8 -11.28 -3.60 8.68
C LYS A 8 -10.07 -3.26 7.84
N LYS A 9 -9.00 -2.83 8.52
CA LYS A 9 -7.68 -2.71 7.92
C LYS A 9 -7.30 -4.06 7.28
N LYS A 10 -6.91 -4.01 6.02
CA LYS A 10 -6.30 -5.12 5.29
C LYS A 10 -4.79 -5.04 5.44
N SER A 11 -4.16 -6.18 5.27
CA SER A 11 -2.71 -6.28 5.19
C SER A 11 -2.32 -6.13 3.73
N PHE A 12 -1.38 -5.25 3.43
CA PHE A 12 -0.79 -5.09 2.12
C PHE A 12 0.71 -5.39 2.23
N PHE A 13 1.22 -6.10 1.23
CA PHE A 13 2.63 -6.41 1.07
C PHE A 13 3.12 -5.74 -0.19
N VAL A 14 4.17 -4.95 -0.06
CA VAL A 14 4.71 -4.14 -1.14
C VAL A 14 6.07 -4.72 -1.47
N VAL A 15 6.18 -5.26 -2.67
CA VAL A 15 7.41 -5.82 -3.21
C VAL A 15 8.00 -4.79 -4.15
N ILE A 16 9.27 -4.48 -3.97
CA ILE A 16 10.00 -3.55 -4.83
C ILE A 16 10.99 -4.38 -5.63
N ASP A 17 10.82 -4.44 -6.94
CA ASP A 17 11.71 -5.12 -7.86
C ASP A 17 13.14 -4.58 -7.71
N GLY A 18 14.08 -5.50 -7.46
CA GLY A 18 15.48 -5.16 -7.13
C GLY A 18 15.76 -4.92 -5.64
N SER A 19 14.75 -4.99 -4.77
CA SER A 19 14.91 -4.98 -3.32
C SER A 19 14.53 -6.34 -2.72
N GLU A 20 15.37 -6.88 -1.84
CA GLU A 20 15.05 -8.11 -1.11
C GLU A 20 14.07 -7.86 0.06
N GLU A 21 13.78 -6.60 0.34
CA GLU A 21 12.90 -6.18 1.43
C GLU A 21 11.45 -6.04 0.96
N VAL A 22 10.53 -6.63 1.73
CA VAL A 22 9.09 -6.51 1.52
C VAL A 22 8.50 -5.57 2.58
N LEU A 23 7.80 -4.54 2.12
CA LEU A 23 7.14 -3.57 2.99
C LEU A 23 5.77 -4.10 3.41
N TYR A 24 5.54 -4.18 4.72
CA TYR A 24 4.25 -4.56 5.28
C TYR A 24 3.47 -3.30 5.69
N LEU A 25 2.31 -3.10 5.09
CA LEU A 25 1.40 -1.99 5.37
C LEU A 25 0.05 -2.50 5.84
N LYS A 26 -0.60 -1.72 6.71
CA LYS A 26 -1.90 -2.08 7.28
C LYS A 26 -2.88 -0.95 7.04
N CYS A 27 -3.46 -0.97 5.85
CA CYS A 27 -4.29 0.10 5.31
C CYS A 27 -5.76 -0.33 5.17
N LEU A 28 -6.66 0.63 5.06
CA LEU A 28 -8.09 0.37 4.87
C LEU A 28 -8.40 -0.16 3.47
N ASP A 29 -7.75 0.41 2.48
CA ASP A 29 -7.96 0.16 1.06
C ASP A 29 -6.65 0.35 0.28
N LEU A 30 -6.71 0.06 -1.02
CA LEU A 30 -5.55 0.09 -1.89
C LEU A 30 -5.05 1.52 -2.13
N ASP A 31 -5.94 2.52 -2.13
CA ASP A 31 -5.59 3.94 -2.32
C ASP A 31 -4.74 4.43 -1.13
N GLU A 32 -5.17 4.13 0.11
CA GLU A 32 -4.38 4.41 1.32
C GLU A 32 -3.05 3.65 1.35
N ALA A 33 -3.02 2.41 0.81
CA ALA A 33 -1.77 1.66 0.69
C ALA A 33 -0.81 2.32 -0.31
N GLU A 34 -1.28 2.72 -1.49
CA GLU A 34 -0.48 3.40 -2.51
C GLU A 34 0.10 4.72 -1.99
N ASP A 35 -0.69 5.51 -1.26
CA ASP A 35 -0.23 6.79 -0.71
C ASP A 35 0.86 6.60 0.35
N GLU A 36 0.69 5.62 1.24
CA GLU A 36 1.71 5.27 2.23
C GLU A 36 3.00 4.74 1.58
N VAL A 37 2.90 3.95 0.50
CA VAL A 37 4.09 3.51 -0.26
C VAL A 37 4.82 4.69 -0.89
N LYS A 38 4.09 5.58 -1.58
CA LYS A 38 4.66 6.80 -2.17
C LYS A 38 5.38 7.64 -1.13
N ARG A 39 4.75 7.80 0.04
CA ARG A 39 5.30 8.55 1.17
C ARG A 39 6.53 7.89 1.77
N PHE A 40 6.54 6.56 1.89
CA PHE A 40 7.67 5.79 2.42
C PHE A 40 8.88 5.87 1.48
N LEU A 41 8.64 5.67 0.17
CA LEU A 41 9.67 5.71 -0.86
C LEU A 41 10.06 7.13 -1.29
N LYS A 42 9.30 8.15 -0.83
CA LYS A 42 9.46 9.56 -1.23
C LYS A 42 9.42 9.74 -2.74
N VAL A 43 8.49 9.05 -3.39
CA VAL A 43 8.26 9.13 -4.84
C VAL A 43 6.90 9.73 -5.12
N ASP A 44 6.79 10.50 -6.20
CA ASP A 44 5.52 11.08 -6.64
C ASP A 44 4.61 10.06 -7.35
N ALA A 45 5.18 9.01 -7.93
CA ALA A 45 4.46 7.97 -8.64
C ALA A 45 5.05 6.58 -8.34
N LEU A 46 4.17 5.58 -8.29
CA LEU A 46 4.59 4.17 -8.25
C LEU A 46 4.94 3.76 -9.67
N ASN A 47 6.15 3.21 -9.84
CA ASN A 47 6.58 2.64 -11.12
C ASN A 47 6.22 1.15 -11.18
N ASP A 48 6.31 0.55 -12.38
CA ASP A 48 6.11 -0.90 -12.60
C ASP A 48 7.03 -1.81 -11.75
N SER A 49 8.09 -1.25 -11.14
CA SER A 49 8.94 -1.95 -10.18
C SER A 49 8.31 -2.13 -8.80
N ILE A 50 7.08 -1.66 -8.55
CA ILE A 50 6.41 -1.76 -7.25
C ILE A 50 5.13 -2.58 -7.41
N GLU A 51 5.08 -3.74 -6.75
CA GLU A 51 3.91 -4.60 -6.70
C GLU A 51 3.26 -4.55 -5.31
N ILE A 52 1.95 -4.27 -5.26
CA ILE A 52 1.16 -4.26 -4.03
C ILE A 52 0.25 -5.49 -4.02
N ILE A 53 0.42 -6.35 -3.02
CA ILE A 53 -0.27 -7.65 -2.85
C ILE A 53 -1.13 -7.59 -1.58
N TYR A 54 -2.36 -8.12 -1.59
CA TYR A 54 -3.29 -8.09 -0.43
C TYR A 54 -4.07 -9.40 -0.22
#